data_AF-A0A7V8X300-F1
#
_entry.id   AF-A0A7V8X300-F1
#
_cell.length_a   1.000
_cell.length_b   1.000
_cell.length_c   1.000
_cell.angle_alpha   90.00
_cell.angle_beta   90.00
_cell.angle_gamma   90.00
#
_symmetry.space_group_name_H-M   'P 1'
#
loop_
_entity.id
_entity.type
_entity.pdbx_description
1 polymer ?
#
loop_
_entity_poly.entity_id
_entity_poly.type
_entity_poly.pdbx_seq_one_letter_code
_entity_poly.pdbx_strand_id
1 'polypeptide(L)'
;MRTEGRRAALAALLDELVPGSAALGAVEYVEQLLGALDHEPPRLWAGLDGWIEPGPWERHAWTQRLAGWQAAYDRLLAADGSATAADRRLAHEHACEATYGDPAYGANRDGGGWQAIAFPPPLLPPAR
;
A
#
# COMPACT_ATOMS: atom_id res chain seq x y z
N MET A 1 -0.92 11.00 11.58
CA MET A 1 -1.62 9.71 11.48
C MET A 1 -1.03 8.72 12.50
N ARG A 2 -1.42 8.76 13.79
CA ARG A 2 -0.83 7.89 14.84
C ARG A 2 -1.77 7.68 16.03
N THR A 3 -2.79 6.85 15.87
CA THR A 3 -3.45 6.23 17.03
C THR A 3 -3.46 4.73 16.81
N GLU A 4 -3.09 3.96 17.84
CA GLU A 4 -3.03 2.50 17.80
C GLU A 4 -4.34 1.89 17.26
N GLY A 5 -5.48 2.46 17.64
CA GLY A 5 -6.80 2.04 17.17
C GLY A 5 -7.01 2.21 15.66
N ARG A 6 -6.42 3.25 15.04
CA ARG A 6 -6.51 3.44 13.59
C ARG A 6 -5.68 2.40 12.83
N ARG A 7 -4.48 2.07 13.34
CA ARG A 7 -3.62 1.05 12.75
C ARG A 7 -4.28 -0.33 12.81
N ALA A 8 -4.88 -0.68 13.94
CA ALA A 8 -5.62 -1.93 14.10
C ALA A 8 -6.84 -2.02 13.16
N ALA A 9 -7.60 -0.93 13.01
CA ALA A 9 -8.71 -0.87 12.06
C ALA A 9 -8.25 -1.04 10.60
N LEU A 10 -7.11 -0.43 10.23
CA LEU A 10 -6.50 -0.62 8.93
C LEU A 10 -6.07 -2.07 8.69
N ALA A 11 -5.42 -2.70 9.68
CA ALA A 11 -5.04 -4.11 9.60
C ALA A 11 -6.25 -5.02 9.37
N ALA A 12 -7.31 -4.84 10.17
CA ALA A 12 -8.54 -5.61 10.05
C ALA A 12 -9.21 -5.43 8.67
N LEU A 13 -9.28 -4.19 8.17
CA LEU A 13 -9.81 -3.90 6.84
C LEU A 13 -9.01 -4.59 5.73
N LEU A 14 -7.68 -4.49 5.77
CA LEU A 14 -6.83 -5.08 4.74
C LEU A 14 -6.90 -6.61 4.76
N ASP A 15 -6.91 -7.23 5.95
CA ASP A 15 -7.08 -8.68 6.09
C ASP A 15 -8.47 -9.16 5.64
N GLU A 16 -9.52 -8.38 5.87
CA GLU A 16 -10.86 -8.67 5.33
C GLU A 16 -10.86 -8.67 3.80
N LEU A 17 -10.15 -7.72 3.19
CA LEU A 17 -10.11 -7.54 1.73
C LEU A 17 -9.19 -8.55 1.03
N VAL A 18 -8.07 -8.90 1.66
CA VAL A 18 -7.11 -9.92 1.21
C VAL A 18 -6.64 -10.68 2.45
N PRO A 19 -7.12 -11.93 2.66
CA PRO A 19 -6.80 -12.70 3.86
C PRO A 19 -5.30 -12.85 4.13
N GLY A 20 -4.86 -12.42 5.32
CA GLY A 20 -3.47 -12.51 5.77
C GLY A 20 -2.55 -11.40 5.27
N SER A 21 -3.07 -10.42 4.53
CA SER A 21 -2.29 -9.31 3.98
C SER A 21 -1.63 -8.45 5.07
N ALA A 22 -2.26 -8.27 6.24
CA ALA A 22 -1.67 -7.52 7.34
C ALA A 22 -0.40 -8.19 7.87
N ALA A 23 -0.41 -9.51 8.03
CA ALA A 23 0.78 -10.27 8.45
C ALA A 23 1.92 -10.15 7.43
N LEU A 24 1.57 -10.06 6.14
CA LEU A 24 2.50 -9.89 5.02
C LEU A 24 2.99 -8.44 4.82
N GLY A 25 2.56 -7.50 5.65
CA GLY A 25 3.05 -6.12 5.66
C GLY A 25 2.18 -5.08 4.96
N ALA A 26 0.91 -5.40 4.67
CA ALA A 26 0.03 -4.48 3.96
C ALA A 26 -0.23 -3.16 4.70
N VAL A 27 -0.22 -3.17 6.04
CA VAL A 27 -0.36 -1.94 6.84
C VAL A 27 0.79 -0.99 6.58
N GLU A 28 2.04 -1.49 6.67
CA GLU A 28 3.23 -0.69 6.44
C GLU A 28 3.30 -0.18 4.99
N TYR A 29 2.91 -1.00 4.02
CA TYR A 29 2.82 -0.61 2.62
C TYR A 29 1.86 0.57 2.41
N VAL A 30 0.63 0.47 2.94
CA VAL A 30 -0.37 1.52 2.79
C VAL A 30 0.06 2.80 3.49
N GLU A 31 0.62 2.73 4.69
CA GLU A 31 1.13 3.91 5.39
C GLU A 31 2.27 4.59 4.61
N GLN A 32 3.20 3.80 4.08
CA GLN A 32 4.29 4.30 3.26
C GLN A 32 3.79 4.94 1.95
N LEU A 33 2.82 4.31 1.29
CA LEU A 33 2.19 4.82 0.07
C LEU A 33 1.50 6.15 0.32
N LEU A 34 0.64 6.22 1.34
CA LEU A 34 -0.12 7.42 1.67
C LEU A 34 0.75 8.56 2.22
N GLY A 35 1.88 8.21 2.85
CA GLY A 35 2.88 9.15 3.37
C GLY A 35 4.07 9.37 2.42
N ALA A 36 3.99 8.95 1.16
CA ALA A 36 5.16 8.91 0.28
C ALA A 36 5.87 10.27 0.12
N LEU A 37 5.12 11.38 0.11
CA LEU A 37 5.66 12.74 0.01
C LEU A 37 6.17 13.33 1.34
N ASP A 38 6.00 12.63 2.47
CA ASP A 38 6.52 13.06 3.78
C ASP A 38 8.00 12.69 3.99
N HIS A 39 8.63 12.07 2.99
CA HIS A 39 10.01 11.61 3.00
C HIS A 39 10.90 12.39 2.02
N GLU A 40 12.21 12.44 2.31
CA GLU A 40 13.24 13.05 1.46
C GLU A 40 14.35 12.01 1.16
N PRO A 41 14.54 11.58 -0.10
CA PRO A 41 13.67 11.86 -1.26
C PRO A 41 12.28 11.23 -1.08
N PRO A 42 11.25 11.71 -1.80
CA PRO A 42 9.92 11.12 -1.77
C PRO A 42 9.95 9.62 -2.03
N ARG A 43 9.22 8.85 -1.23
CA ARG A 43 9.13 7.40 -1.36
C ARG A 43 8.11 6.97 -2.40
N LEU A 44 8.17 7.58 -3.58
CA LEU A 44 7.37 7.22 -4.74
C LEU A 44 8.13 6.13 -5.51
N TRP A 45 7.60 4.91 -5.50
CA TRP A 45 8.12 3.85 -6.36
C TRP A 45 7.60 4.05 -7.79
N ALA A 46 8.48 4.42 -8.71
CA ALA A 46 8.13 4.65 -10.12
C ALA A 46 9.12 4.03 -11.13
N GLY A 47 10.02 3.14 -10.69
CA GLY A 47 10.99 2.46 -11.57
C GLY A 47 11.86 1.46 -10.84
N LEU A 48 12.71 0.72 -11.57
CA LEU A 48 13.57 -0.36 -11.03
C LEU A 48 14.76 0.16 -10.20
N ASP A 49 15.11 1.45 -10.32
CA ASP A 49 16.35 2.03 -9.77
C ASP A 49 16.16 2.81 -8.45
N GLY A 50 15.12 2.47 -7.67
CA GLY A 50 14.88 3.03 -6.34
C GLY A 50 13.97 4.28 -6.32
N TRP A 51 14.14 5.12 -5.31
CA TRP A 51 13.31 6.31 -5.09
C TRP A 51 13.62 7.40 -6.13
N ILE A 52 12.59 7.86 -6.82
CA ILE A 52 12.73 8.89 -7.85
C ILE A 52 12.30 10.25 -7.27
N GLU A 53 13.13 11.27 -7.46
CA GLU A 53 12.75 12.66 -7.22
C GLU A 53 11.79 13.11 -8.33
N PRO A 54 10.51 13.38 -8.04
CA PRO A 54 9.56 13.81 -9.06
C PRO A 54 9.85 15.26 -9.48
N GLY A 55 9.71 15.55 -10.77
CA GLY A 55 9.67 16.93 -11.24
C GLY A 55 8.44 17.68 -10.70
N PRO A 56 8.35 19.01 -10.92
CA PRO A 56 7.28 19.83 -10.35
C PRO A 56 5.86 19.36 -10.71
N TRP A 57 5.67 18.90 -11.95
CA TRP A 57 4.38 18.42 -12.43
C TRP A 57 4.04 17.04 -11.87
N GLU A 58 5.01 16.12 -11.83
CA GLU A 58 4.81 14.81 -11.20
C GLU A 58 4.48 14.98 -9.72
N ARG A 59 5.20 15.87 -9.03
CA ARG A 59 4.95 16.20 -7.62
C ARG A 59 3.52 16.72 -7.43
N HIS A 60 3.07 17.66 -8.26
CA HIS A 60 1.69 18.17 -8.18
C HIS A 60 0.65 17.06 -8.42
N ALA A 61 0.85 16.22 -9.45
CA ALA A 61 -0.05 15.12 -9.75
C ALA A 61 -0.11 14.10 -8.60
N TRP A 62 1.03 13.75 -8.00
CA TRP A 62 1.09 12.88 -6.84
C TRP A 62 0.42 13.47 -5.62
N THR A 63 0.57 14.77 -5.36
CA THR A 63 -0.16 15.44 -4.27
C THR A 63 -1.67 15.30 -4.44
N GLN A 64 -2.22 15.53 -5.64
CA GLN A 64 -3.66 15.39 -5.90
C GLN A 64 -4.13 13.95 -5.70
N ARG A 65 -3.35 12.99 -6.20
CA ARG A 65 -3.66 11.55 -6.08
C ARG A 65 -3.64 11.09 -4.62
N LEU A 66 -2.59 11.42 -3.88
CA LEU A 66 -2.45 11.05 -2.47
C LEU A 66 -3.55 11.68 -1.61
N ALA A 67 -3.92 12.94 -1.87
CA ALA A 67 -5.03 13.58 -1.17
C ALA A 67 -6.36 12.82 -1.38
N GLY A 68 -6.63 12.37 -2.61
CA GLY A 68 -7.80 11.54 -2.91
C GLY A 68 -7.79 10.19 -2.19
N TRP A 69 -6.64 9.51 -2.17
CA TRP A 69 -6.49 8.22 -1.48
C TRP A 69 -6.57 8.36 0.04
N GLN A 70 -5.92 9.37 0.63
CA GLN A 70 -5.99 9.66 2.06
C GLN A 70 -7.44 9.89 2.50
N ALA A 71 -8.21 10.67 1.74
CA ALA A 71 -9.63 10.90 2.02
C ALA A 71 -10.48 9.62 1.92
N ALA A 72 -10.17 8.71 0.99
CA ALA A 72 -10.83 7.42 0.89
C ALA A 72 -10.56 6.54 2.13
N TYR A 73 -9.30 6.47 2.57
CA TYR A 73 -8.93 5.75 3.80
C TYR A 73 -9.53 6.38 5.06
N ASP A 74 -9.66 7.71 5.11
CA ASP A 74 -10.37 8.36 6.22
C ASP A 74 -11.83 7.92 6.31
N ARG A 75 -12.55 7.85 5.18
CA ARG A 75 -13.94 7.35 5.15
C ARG A 75 -14.03 5.87 5.54
N LEU A 76 -13.13 5.03 5.02
CA LEU A 76 -13.08 3.60 5.36
C LEU A 76 -12.86 3.38 6.85
N LEU A 77 -11.96 4.16 7.46
CA LEU A 77 -11.56 3.99 8.87
C LEU A 77 -12.47 4.74 9.85
N ALA A 78 -13.30 5.68 9.39
CA ALA A 78 -14.30 6.33 10.23
C ALA A 78 -15.42 5.36 10.68
N ALA A 79 -15.67 4.30 9.90
CA ALA A 79 -16.69 3.29 10.18
C ALA A 79 -18.11 3.85 10.45
N ASP A 80 -18.42 5.03 9.91
CA ASP A 80 -19.68 5.76 10.07
C ASP A 80 -20.64 5.55 8.88
N GLY A 81 -20.30 4.66 7.96
CA GLY A 81 -21.04 4.39 6.73
C GLY A 81 -20.78 5.38 5.59
N SER A 82 -19.85 6.33 5.74
CA SER A 82 -19.47 7.26 4.67
C SER A 82 -18.65 6.62 3.54
N ALA A 83 -18.05 5.45 3.78
CA ALA A 83 -17.25 4.73 2.80
C ALA A 83 -18.10 4.23 1.62
N THR A 84 -17.58 4.43 0.41
CA THR A 84 -18.23 4.00 -0.83
C THR A 84 -17.68 2.66 -1.32
N ALA A 85 -18.37 2.04 -2.29
CA ALA A 85 -17.85 0.86 -2.98
C ALA A 85 -16.52 1.16 -3.73
N ALA A 86 -16.33 2.39 -4.20
CA ALA A 86 -15.09 2.82 -4.84
C ALA A 86 -13.93 2.89 -3.84
N ASP A 87 -14.19 3.39 -2.62
CA ASP A 87 -13.19 3.41 -1.55
C ASP A 87 -12.76 1.98 -1.19
N ARG A 88 -13.71 1.05 -1.05
CA ARG A 88 -13.43 -0.36 -0.77
C ARG A 88 -12.65 -1.03 -1.89
N ARG A 89 -12.96 -0.72 -3.16
CA ARG A 89 -12.21 -1.21 -4.33
C ARG A 89 -10.77 -0.72 -4.32
N LEU A 90 -10.55 0.57 -4.03
CA LEU A 90 -9.20 1.14 -3.91
C LEU A 90 -8.37 0.44 -2.81
N ALA A 91 -8.97 0.22 -1.62
CA ALA A 91 -8.28 -0.48 -0.54
C ALA A 91 -7.96 -1.95 -0.90
N HIS A 92 -8.85 -2.62 -1.64
CA HIS A 92 -8.59 -3.97 -2.12
C HIS A 92 -7.45 -4.01 -3.15
N GLU A 93 -7.38 -3.04 -4.07
CA GLU A 93 -6.26 -2.91 -5.01
C GLU A 93 -4.93 -2.74 -4.26
N HIS A 94 -4.86 -1.83 -3.30
CA HIS A 94 -3.64 -1.66 -2.48
C HIS A 94 -3.30 -2.90 -1.64
N ALA A 95 -4.30 -3.62 -1.10
CA ALA A 95 -4.06 -4.86 -0.38
C ALA A 95 -3.49 -5.95 -1.29
N CYS A 96 -4.00 -6.07 -2.53
CA CYS A 96 -3.46 -6.97 -3.54
C CYS A 96 -2.03 -6.59 -3.94
N GLU A 97 -1.76 -5.30 -4.20
CA GLU A 97 -0.42 -4.81 -4.52
C GLU A 97 0.58 -5.09 -3.39
N ALA A 98 0.18 -4.83 -2.14
CA ALA A 98 1.01 -5.13 -0.98
C ALA A 98 1.27 -6.63 -0.82
N THR A 99 0.27 -7.47 -1.08
CA THR A 99 0.35 -8.91 -0.83
C THR A 99 1.16 -9.62 -1.91
N TYR A 100 0.95 -9.26 -3.18
CA TYR A 100 1.48 -10.01 -4.33
C TYR A 100 2.55 -9.26 -5.12
N GLY A 101 2.81 -7.98 -4.80
CA GLY A 101 3.87 -7.19 -5.40
C GLY A 101 5.28 -7.66 -5.00
N ASP A 102 6.29 -7.05 -5.61
CA ASP A 102 7.70 -7.30 -5.26
C ASP A 102 7.96 -6.93 -3.78
N PRO A 103 8.58 -7.81 -2.97
CA PRO A 103 8.93 -7.49 -1.59
C PRO A 103 9.80 -6.23 -1.41
N ALA A 104 10.49 -5.77 -2.46
CA ALA A 104 11.21 -4.49 -2.48
C ALA A 104 10.31 -3.27 -2.20
N TYR A 105 8.99 -3.39 -2.40
CA TYR A 105 8.01 -2.36 -2.06
C TYR A 105 7.66 -2.31 -0.56
N GLY A 106 8.17 -3.24 0.25
CA GLY A 106 8.05 -3.21 1.73
C GLY A 106 6.97 -4.14 2.33
N ALA A 107 6.17 -4.78 1.49
CA ALA A 107 5.24 -5.85 1.89
C ALA A 107 5.64 -7.18 1.25
N ASN A 108 4.69 -8.11 1.03
CA ASN A 108 4.94 -9.48 0.59
C ASN A 108 6.13 -10.13 1.32
N ARG A 109 6.16 -10.00 2.65
CA ARG A 109 7.28 -10.45 3.50
C ARG A 109 7.61 -11.91 3.22
N ASP A 110 8.90 -12.19 3.05
CA ASP A 110 9.44 -13.52 2.74
C ASP A 110 8.82 -14.19 1.49
N GLY A 111 8.20 -13.39 0.61
CA GLY A 111 7.45 -13.88 -0.55
C GLY A 111 6.17 -14.62 -0.17
N GLY A 112 5.61 -14.40 1.03
CA GLY A 112 4.48 -15.17 1.54
C GLY A 112 3.22 -15.09 0.67
N GLY A 113 2.97 -13.96 0.02
CA GLY A 113 1.87 -13.85 -0.95
C GLY A 113 2.12 -14.68 -2.21
N TRP A 114 3.36 -14.73 -2.68
CA TRP A 114 3.75 -15.60 -3.81
C TRP A 114 3.62 -17.08 -3.46
N GLN A 115 4.00 -17.47 -2.25
CA GLN A 115 3.79 -18.83 -1.74
C GLN A 115 2.30 -19.17 -1.67
N ALA A 116 1.46 -18.24 -1.19
CA ALA A 116 0.01 -18.44 -1.06
C ALA A 116 -0.69 -18.70 -2.40
N ILE A 117 -0.19 -18.11 -3.50
CA ILE A 117 -0.74 -18.33 -4.86
C ILE A 117 0.03 -19.39 -5.65
N ALA A 118 0.97 -20.09 -5.04
CA ALA A 118 1.86 -21.05 -5.70
C ALA A 118 2.56 -20.47 -6.95
N PHE A 119 3.07 -19.24 -6.85
CA PHE A 119 3.84 -18.62 -7.93
C PHE A 119 5.04 -19.50 -8.29
N PRO A 120 5.24 -19.83 -9.59
CA PRO A 120 6.18 -20.87 -9.98
C PRO A 120 7.63 -20.47 -9.68
N PRO A 121 8.48 -21.43 -9.31
CA PRO A 121 9.91 -21.20 -9.19
C PRO A 121 10.56 -20.96 -10.57
N PRO A 122 11.71 -20.27 -10.63
CA PRO A 122 12.36 -19.60 -9.50
C PRO A 122 11.57 -18.36 -9.06
N LEU A 123 11.43 -18.16 -7.74
CA LEU A 123 10.98 -16.88 -7.18
C LEU A 123 12.05 -15.86 -7.56
N LEU A 124 11.83 -15.11 -8.63
CA LEU A 124 12.71 -14.04 -9.06
C LEU A 124 12.41 -12.81 -8.20
N PRO A 125 13.34 -12.33 -7.35
CA PRO A 125 13.69 -10.94 -7.43
C PRO A 125 14.62 -10.75 -8.65
N PRO A 126 14.59 -9.62 -9.37
CA PRO A 126 15.77 -9.25 -10.15
C PRO A 126 16.95 -9.23 -9.18
N ALA A 127 18.04 -9.91 -9.55
CA ALA A 127 19.31 -9.79 -8.84
C ALA A 127 19.64 -8.29 -8.72
N ARG A 128 19.98 -7.84 -7.51
CA ARG A 128 20.56 -6.50 -7.32
C ARG A 128 21.93 -6.42 -7.97
#